data_AF-A0A9E2FJW9-F1
#
_entry.id   AF-A0A9E2FJW9-F1
#
_cell.length_a   1.000
_cell.length_b   1.000
_cell.length_c   1.000
_cell.angle_alpha   90.00
_cell.angle_beta   90.00
_cell.angle_gamma   90.00
#
_symmetry.space_group_name_H-M   'P 1'
#
loop_
_entity.id
_entity.type
_entity.pdbx_description
1 polymer ?
#
loop_
_entity_poly.entity_id
_entity_poly.type
_entity_poly.pdbx_seq_one_letter_code
_entity_poly.pdbx_strand_id
1 'polypeptide(L)'
;MLKRMRNMKDQAIAAALKAYATDRLSPYGNLLDVTVDTAAQMVEGTISLHGESGPVTVKVEHYRFEKVDGRTVLKLETITATREWMGTLLTHIYGSKPFKLPAPILALLF
;
A
#
# COMPACT_ATOMS: atom_id res chain seq x y z
N MET A 1 1.61 26.38 -0.47
CA MET A 1 2.47 25.79 0.59
C MET A 1 1.96 24.42 1.04
N LEU A 2 0.67 24.28 1.40
CA LEU A 2 0.06 23.00 1.83
C LEU A 2 0.22 21.84 0.83
N LYS A 3 -0.02 22.05 -0.47
CA LYS A 3 0.14 20.99 -1.50
C LYS A 3 1.57 20.44 -1.56
N ARG A 4 2.59 21.29 -1.42
CA ARG A 4 4.01 20.85 -1.45
C ARG A 4 4.36 20.02 -0.22
N MET A 5 3.93 20.44 0.98
CA MET A 5 4.16 19.67 2.21
C MET A 5 3.49 18.30 2.15
N ARG A 6 2.26 18.22 1.61
CA ARG A 6 1.59 16.94 1.40
C ARG A 6 2.33 16.06 0.41
N ASN A 7 2.77 16.60 -0.73
CA ASN A 7 3.54 15.81 -1.70
C ASN A 7 4.84 15.25 -1.07
N MET A 8 5.52 16.02 -0.23
CA MET A 8 6.70 15.54 0.51
C MET A 8 6.34 14.41 1.49
N LYS A 9 5.21 14.56 2.21
CA LYS A 9 4.67 13.52 3.10
C LYS A 9 4.37 12.24 2.33
N ASP A 10 3.68 12.35 1.20
CA ASP A 10 3.33 11.22 0.33
C ASP A 10 4.58 10.51 -0.20
N GLN A 11 5.60 11.28 -0.62
CA GLN A 11 6.90 10.72 -1.03
C GLN A 11 7.62 9.99 0.11
N ALA A 12 7.60 10.53 1.33
CA ALA A 12 8.20 9.88 2.49
C ALA A 12 7.47 8.56 2.84
N ILE A 13 6.13 8.57 2.81
CA ILE A 13 5.31 7.37 3.03
C ILE A 13 5.57 6.35 1.93
N ALA A 14 5.62 6.77 0.67
CA ALA A 14 5.93 5.90 -0.46
C ALA A 14 7.30 5.23 -0.32
N ALA A 15 8.33 5.98 0.09
CA ALA A 15 9.66 5.44 0.33
C ALA A 15 9.67 4.41 1.48
N ALA A 16 8.99 4.70 2.59
CA ALA A 16 8.87 3.78 3.72
C ALA A 16 8.09 2.50 3.34
N LEU A 17 7.00 2.63 2.59
CA LEU A 17 6.24 1.50 2.04
C LEU A 17 7.08 0.68 1.07
N LYS A 18 7.84 1.33 0.17
CA LYS A 18 8.71 0.65 -0.78
C LYS A 18 9.76 -0.19 -0.05
N ALA A 19 10.44 0.36 0.95
CA ALA A 19 11.42 -0.39 1.74
C ALA A 19 10.78 -1.62 2.44
N TYR A 20 9.64 -1.40 3.10
CA TYR A 20 8.92 -2.46 3.80
C TYR A 20 8.39 -3.57 2.88
N ALA A 21 7.82 -3.20 1.74
CA ALA A 21 7.27 -4.14 0.78
C ALA A 21 8.39 -4.87 0.01
N THR A 22 9.51 -4.20 -0.30
CA THR A 22 10.67 -4.84 -0.96
C THR A 22 11.21 -6.01 -0.16
N ASP A 23 11.42 -5.81 1.15
CA ASP A 23 11.90 -6.87 2.06
C ASP A 23 11.03 -8.14 1.98
N ARG A 24 9.71 -7.95 1.94
CA ARG A 24 8.73 -9.05 1.96
C ARG A 24 8.43 -9.67 0.61
N LEU A 25 8.52 -8.86 -0.45
CA LEU A 25 8.22 -9.30 -1.81
C LEU A 25 9.45 -9.88 -2.50
N SER A 26 10.66 -9.67 -1.97
CA SER A 26 11.91 -10.17 -2.54
C SER A 26 11.92 -11.66 -2.91
N PRO A 27 11.25 -12.59 -2.19
CA PRO A 27 11.18 -13.99 -2.63
C PRO A 27 10.31 -14.22 -3.86
N TYR A 28 9.34 -13.33 -4.11
CA TYR A 28 8.31 -13.45 -5.15
C TYR A 28 8.59 -12.57 -6.37
N GLY A 29 9.47 -11.57 -6.24
CA GLY A 29 9.79 -10.65 -7.32
C GLY A 29 10.41 -9.34 -6.86
N ASN A 30 10.48 -8.38 -7.76
CA ASN A 30 11.08 -7.07 -7.54
C ASN A 30 10.02 -5.97 -7.55
N LEU A 31 9.93 -5.21 -6.46
CA LEU A 31 9.09 -4.03 -6.37
C LEU A 31 9.71 -2.88 -7.20
N LEU A 32 9.05 -2.52 -8.31
CA LEU A 32 9.55 -1.51 -9.24
C LEU A 32 9.23 -0.11 -8.71
N ASP A 33 7.96 0.09 -8.34
CA ASP A 33 7.47 1.40 -7.91
C ASP A 33 6.37 1.31 -6.85
N VAL A 34 6.25 2.37 -6.06
CA VAL A 34 5.16 2.60 -5.10
C VAL A 34 4.79 4.06 -5.15
N THR A 35 3.51 4.34 -5.40
CA THR A 35 2.94 5.68 -5.33
C THR A 35 1.89 5.74 -4.23
N VAL A 36 1.79 6.92 -3.61
CA VAL A 36 0.86 7.20 -2.52
C VAL A 36 0.22 8.55 -2.83
N ASP A 37 -1.11 8.60 -2.74
CA ASP A 37 -1.87 9.84 -2.71
C ASP A 37 -2.76 9.81 -1.46
N THR A 38 -2.30 10.47 -0.40
CA THR A 38 -3.06 10.51 0.85
C THR A 38 -4.32 11.36 0.77
N ALA A 39 -4.45 12.23 -0.25
CA ALA A 39 -5.65 13.02 -0.45
C ALA A 39 -6.75 12.19 -1.13
N ALA A 40 -6.36 11.33 -2.07
CA ALA A 40 -7.26 10.40 -2.75
C ALA A 40 -7.47 9.08 -2.00
N GLN A 41 -6.78 8.88 -0.87
CA GLN A 41 -6.77 7.61 -0.11
C GLN A 41 -6.40 6.43 -1.02
N MET A 42 -5.32 6.61 -1.79
CA MET A 42 -4.87 5.67 -2.80
C MET A 42 -3.41 5.28 -2.58
N VAL A 43 -3.12 3.99 -2.76
CA VAL A 43 -1.76 3.45 -2.87
C VAL A 43 -1.71 2.54 -4.08
N GLU A 44 -0.67 2.68 -4.89
CA GLU A 44 -0.44 1.82 -6.05
C GLU A 44 0.99 1.28 -6.01
N GLY A 45 1.14 -0.03 -6.23
CA GLY A 45 2.44 -0.69 -6.29
C GLY A 45 2.58 -1.46 -7.60
N THR A 46 3.73 -1.33 -8.26
CA THR A 46 4.06 -2.07 -9.48
C THR A 46 5.19 -3.04 -9.20
N ILE A 47 4.96 -4.33 -9.45
CA ILE A 47 5.86 -5.42 -9.07
C ILE A 47 6.18 -6.27 -10.30
N SER A 48 7.46 -6.58 -10.52
CA SER A 48 7.87 -7.62 -11.45
C SER A 48 7.93 -8.95 -10.70
N LEU A 49 6.88 -9.77 -10.83
CA LEU A 49 6.76 -11.06 -10.14
C LEU A 49 7.47 -12.17 -10.93
N HIS A 50 8.07 -13.12 -10.21
CA HIS A 50 8.62 -14.34 -10.79
C HIS A 50 7.49 -15.17 -11.43
N GLY A 51 7.69 -15.61 -12.67
CA GLY A 51 6.71 -16.42 -13.40
C GLY A 51 5.61 -15.63 -14.13
N GLU A 52 5.52 -14.32 -13.93
CA GLU A 52 4.63 -13.45 -14.70
C GLU A 52 5.32 -12.92 -15.97
N SER A 53 4.58 -12.79 -17.06
CA SER A 53 5.11 -12.32 -18.35
C SER A 53 5.39 -10.81 -18.39
N GLY A 54 4.90 -10.07 -17.40
CA GLY A 54 5.10 -8.62 -17.29
C GLY A 54 4.75 -8.11 -15.90
N PRO A 55 5.03 -6.82 -15.63
CA PRO A 55 4.74 -6.22 -14.34
C PRO A 55 3.26 -6.31 -13.97
N VAL A 56 3.03 -6.47 -12.67
CA VAL A 56 1.72 -6.52 -12.06
C VAL A 56 1.55 -5.28 -11.21
N THR A 57 0.52 -4.51 -11.50
CA THR A 57 0.09 -3.39 -10.67
C THR A 57 -1.00 -3.84 -9.71
N VAL A 58 -0.84 -3.49 -8.45
CA VAL A 58 -1.84 -3.64 -7.38
C VAL A 58 -2.20 -2.25 -6.88
N LYS A 59 -3.50 -1.98 -6.74
CA LYS A 59 -4.02 -0.69 -6.31
C LYS A 59 -4.94 -0.89 -5.11
N VAL A 60 -4.77 -0.03 -4.11
CA VAL A 60 -5.67 0.08 -2.97
C VAL A 60 -6.31 1.46 -3.01
N GLU A 61 -7.63 1.49 -2.96
CA GLU A 61 -8.44 2.72 -2.99
C GLU A 61 -9.36 2.77 -1.78
N HIS A 62 -9.72 4.00 -1.39
CA HIS A 62 -10.64 4.28 -0.29
C HIS A 62 -10.22 3.68 1.06
N TYR A 63 -8.92 3.54 1.30
CA TYR A 63 -8.46 3.04 2.60
C TYR A 63 -8.82 4.01 3.74
N ARG A 64 -9.05 3.48 4.94
CA ARG A 64 -9.38 4.29 6.13
C ARG A 64 -8.53 3.92 7.33
N PHE A 65 -8.24 4.92 8.14
CA PHE A 65 -7.63 4.74 9.45
C PHE A 65 -8.72 4.64 10.52
N GLU A 66 -8.64 3.61 11.34
CA GLU A 66 -9.51 3.44 12.50
C GLU A 66 -8.69 3.34 13.77
N LYS A 67 -9.27 3.77 14.90
CA LYS A 67 -8.69 3.52 16.22
C LYS A 67 -9.42 2.33 16.83
N VAL A 68 -8.67 1.25 17.08
CA VAL A 68 -9.16 0.04 17.75
C VAL A 68 -8.25 -0.21 18.95
N ASP A 69 -8.82 -0.25 20.16
CA ASP A 69 -8.07 -0.45 21.42
C ASP A 69 -6.87 0.49 21.58
N GLY A 70 -7.05 1.77 21.22
CA GLY A 70 -6.01 2.79 21.29
C GLY A 70 -4.93 2.70 20.21
N ARG A 71 -5.05 1.76 19.25
CA ARG A 71 -4.11 1.58 18.14
C ARG A 71 -4.73 2.03 16.82
N THR A 72 -3.95 2.72 16.00
CA THR A 72 -4.35 3.05 14.63
C THR A 72 -4.15 1.82 13.74
N VAL A 73 -5.23 1.38 13.10
CA VAL A 73 -5.24 0.30 12.11
C VAL A 73 -5.69 0.85 10.75
N LEU A 74 -5.23 0.22 9.69
CA LEU A 74 -5.62 0.54 8.32
C LEU A 74 -6.67 -0.48 7.85
N LYS A 75 -7.82 -0.01 7.38
CA LYS A 75 -8.77 -0.84 6.64
C LYS A 75 -8.63 -0.58 5.15
N LEU A 76 -8.46 -1.64 4.38
CA LEU A 76 -8.44 -1.60 2.92
C LEU A 76 -9.87 -1.86 2.44
N GLU A 77 -10.45 -0.91 1.71
CA GLU A 77 -11.83 -1.01 1.19
C GLU A 77 -11.83 -1.66 -0.19
N THR A 78 -11.10 -1.07 -1.14
CA THR A 78 -11.04 -1.56 -2.52
C THR A 78 -9.62 -1.97 -2.85
N ILE A 79 -9.44 -3.24 -3.26
CA ILE A 79 -8.15 -3.74 -3.75
C ILE A 79 -8.36 -4.28 -5.16
N THR A 80 -7.59 -3.77 -6.11
CA THR A 80 -7.60 -4.23 -7.50
C THR A 80 -6.18 -4.60 -7.93
N ALA A 81 -6.10 -5.46 -8.94
CA ALA A 81 -4.83 -5.81 -9.56
C ALA A 81 -5.01 -6.06 -11.05
N THR A 82 -3.95 -5.84 -11.81
CA THR A 82 -3.90 -6.13 -13.26
C THR A 82 -4.12 -7.61 -13.59
N ARG A 83 -3.86 -8.53 -12.66
CA ARG A 83 -4.37 -9.90 -12.70
C ARG A 83 -5.58 -10.00 -11.78
N GLU A 84 -6.73 -10.31 -12.36
CA GLU A 84 -8.00 -10.36 -11.64
C GLU A 84 -7.93 -11.29 -10.42
N TRP A 85 -7.37 -12.49 -10.59
CA TRP A 85 -7.27 -13.48 -9.51
C TRP A 85 -6.49 -12.95 -8.30
N MET A 86 -5.46 -12.11 -8.50
CA MET A 86 -4.73 -11.48 -7.40
C MET A 86 -5.57 -10.44 -6.69
N GLY A 87 -6.34 -9.63 -7.44
CA GLY A 87 -7.26 -8.66 -6.85
C GLY A 87 -8.28 -9.35 -5.94
N THR A 88 -8.89 -10.44 -6.43
CA THR A 88 -9.82 -11.27 -5.65
C THR A 88 -9.16 -11.89 -4.42
N LEU A 89 -7.97 -12.47 -4.58
CA LEU A 89 -7.24 -13.10 -3.48
C LEU A 89 -6.85 -12.09 -2.39
N LEU A 90 -6.29 -10.95 -2.77
CA LEU A 90 -5.88 -9.91 -1.83
C LEU A 90 -7.10 -9.31 -1.12
N THR A 91 -8.21 -9.12 -1.82
CA THR A 91 -9.47 -8.70 -1.21
C THR A 91 -9.97 -9.72 -0.19
N HIS A 92 -9.91 -11.02 -0.49
CA HIS A 92 -10.29 -12.06 0.46
C HIS A 92 -9.37 -12.10 1.71
N ILE A 93 -8.06 -11.92 1.51
CA ILE A 93 -7.09 -11.96 2.59
C ILE A 93 -7.17 -10.71 3.46
N TYR A 94 -7.25 -9.51 2.88
CA TYR A 94 -7.07 -8.23 3.58
C TYR A 94 -8.31 -7.34 3.63
N GLY A 95 -9.28 -7.55 2.74
CA GLY A 95 -10.50 -6.75 2.66
C GLY A 95 -11.21 -6.69 4.02
N SER A 96 -11.48 -5.47 4.47
CA SER A 96 -12.16 -5.17 5.75
C SER A 96 -11.48 -5.70 7.02
N LYS A 97 -10.29 -6.31 6.94
CA LYS A 97 -9.51 -6.73 8.12
C LYS A 97 -8.63 -5.59 8.59
N PRO A 98 -8.47 -5.41 9.92
CA PRO A 98 -7.56 -4.40 10.46
C PRO A 98 -6.12 -4.77 10.11
N PHE A 99 -5.51 -4.00 9.22
CA PHE A 99 -4.12 -4.14 8.84
C PHE A 99 -3.25 -3.30 9.78
N LYS A 100 -2.29 -3.96 10.45
CA LYS A 100 -1.33 -3.27 11.30
C LYS A 100 -0.26 -2.63 10.43
N LEU A 101 -0.19 -1.31 10.47
CA LEU A 101 0.88 -0.58 9.81
C LEU A 101 2.20 -0.73 10.58
N PRO A 102 3.33 -0.86 9.86
CA PRO A 102 4.65 -0.75 10.46
C PRO A 102 4.84 0.61 11.14
N ALA A 103 5.54 0.61 12.28
CA ALA A 103 5.79 1.82 13.07
C ALA A 103 6.41 2.98 12.25
N PRO A 104 7.38 2.75 11.34
CA PRO A 104 7.94 3.83 10.53
C PRO A 104 6.91 4.52 9.63
N ILE A 105 5.96 3.76 9.07
CA ILE A 105 4.91 4.31 8.21
C ILE A 105 3.88 5.05 9.06
N LEU A 106 3.53 4.50 10.24
CA LEU A 106 2.59 5.12 11.16
C LEU A 106 3.09 6.48 11.66
N ALA A 107 4.39 6.60 11.94
CA ALA A 107 5.01 7.85 12.39
C ALA A 107 4.94 8.97 11.34
N LEU A 108 4.81 8.63 10.06
CA LEU A 108 4.69 9.60 8.96
C LEU A 108 3.25 10.05 8.72
N LEU A 109 2.26 9.43 9.38
CA LEU A 109 0.84 9.78 9.21
C LEU A 109 0.40 10.93 10.13
N PHE A 110 1.07 11.11 11.27
CA PHE A 110 0.83 12.16 12.27
C PHE A 110 1.88 13.27 12.18
#